data_AF-A0A0C4F3D2-F1
#
_entry.id   AF-A0A0C4F3D2-F1
#
_cell.length_a   1.000
_cell.length_b   1.000
_cell.length_c   1.000
_cell.angle_alpha   90.00
_cell.angle_beta   90.00
_cell.angle_gamma   90.00
#
_symmetry.space_group_name_H-M   'P 1'
#
loop_
_entity.id
_entity.type
_entity.pdbx_description
1 polymer ?
#
loop_
_entity_poly.entity_id
_entity_poly.type
_entity_poly.pdbx_seq_one_letter_code
_entity_poly.pdbx_strand_id
1 'polypeptide(L)'
;MYAILNALGSWHDSTIAEPLYDQLLEWTPLGHWIISNTAFPRKSERLQSRILAPVKQRDRLPTNSLDFARLQLRNEQLVSARQAAEWGMRLIQGLFAQLKMLLPASNHQYQADLLQVVCRLHQLQCQLVGINQTATVYQSVWDENHILCREFHKMLFLEIQAQCHISQYYDEWL
;
A
#
# COMPACT_ATOMS: atom_id res chain seq x y z
N MET A 1 15.25 4.37 31.32
CA MET A 1 14.88 5.17 30.12
C MET A 1 13.73 4.43 29.48
N TYR A 2 12.51 4.99 29.55
CA TYR A 2 11.26 4.25 29.31
C TYR A 2 10.70 4.51 27.91
N ALA A 3 10.39 3.44 27.18
CA ALA A 3 9.52 3.46 26.01
C ALA A 3 8.10 3.09 26.47
N ILE A 4 7.11 3.91 26.12
CA ILE A 4 5.70 3.65 26.39
C ILE A 4 5.02 3.51 25.03
N LEU A 5 4.52 2.31 24.73
CA LEU A 5 3.48 2.13 23.70
C LEU A 5 2.27 2.96 24.15
N ASN A 6 1.82 3.88 23.30
CA ASN A 6 0.67 4.81 23.48
C ASN A 6 0.97 6.20 24.08
N ALA A 7 1.99 6.89 23.57
CA ALA A 7 2.09 8.34 23.64
C ALA A 7 2.27 8.93 22.23
N LEU A 8 1.18 9.39 21.62
CA LEU A 8 1.20 10.06 20.31
C LEU A 8 2.05 11.35 20.39
N GLY A 9 3.18 11.38 19.68
CA GLY A 9 3.94 12.61 19.39
C GLY A 9 5.30 12.79 20.10
N SER A 10 5.73 11.88 20.97
CA SER A 10 7.01 12.02 21.71
C SER A 10 8.21 11.33 21.08
N TRP A 11 8.00 10.47 20.07
CA TRP A 11 9.06 9.72 19.38
C TRP A 11 8.84 9.74 17.88
N HIS A 12 9.94 9.78 17.11
CA HIS A 12 9.88 9.69 15.66
C HIS A 12 9.67 8.22 15.26
N ASP A 13 8.65 7.90 14.46
CA ASP A 13 8.30 6.52 14.04
C ASP A 13 9.52 5.76 13.52
N SER A 14 10.40 6.47 12.81
CA SER A 14 11.63 5.91 12.28
C SER A 14 12.59 5.35 13.33
N THR A 15 12.60 5.93 14.52
CA THR A 15 13.48 5.57 15.63
C THR A 15 12.94 4.34 16.35
N ILE A 16 11.62 4.23 16.47
CA ILE A 16 10.96 3.03 17.02
C ILE A 16 11.15 1.85 16.06
N ALA A 17 11.06 2.09 14.76
CA ALA A 17 11.21 1.06 13.73
C ALA A 17 12.66 0.71 13.40
N GLU A 18 13.66 1.32 14.05
CA GLU A 18 15.07 1.08 13.75
C GLU A 18 15.49 -0.40 13.83
N PRO A 19 15.12 -1.16 14.88
CA PRO A 19 15.44 -2.59 14.97
C PRO A 19 14.73 -3.43 13.89
N LEU A 20 13.64 -2.92 13.33
CA LEU A 20 12.84 -3.62 12.33
C LEU A 20 13.52 -3.55 10.94
N TYR A 21 14.37 -2.56 10.67
CA TYR A 21 14.95 -2.39 9.35
C TYR A 21 15.84 -3.56 8.93
N ASP A 22 16.66 -4.10 9.84
CA ASP A 22 17.54 -5.21 9.51
C ASP A 22 16.72 -6.47 9.20
N GLN A 23 15.67 -6.72 9.97
CA GLN A 23 14.72 -7.82 9.72
C GLN A 23 14.01 -7.62 8.37
N LEU A 24 13.51 -6.42 8.10
CA LEU A 24 12.85 -6.12 6.84
C LEU A 24 13.80 -6.31 5.65
N LEU A 25 15.06 -5.88 5.77
CA LEU A 25 16.05 -6.05 4.71
C LEU A 25 16.42 -7.51 4.49
N GLU A 26 16.58 -8.30 5.55
CA GLU A 26 16.94 -9.72 5.49
C GLU A 26 15.81 -10.59 4.94
N TRP A 27 14.58 -10.35 5.39
CA TRP A 27 13.43 -11.21 5.10
C TRP A 27 12.62 -10.79 3.87
N THR A 28 12.92 -9.63 3.26
CA THR A 28 12.29 -9.26 1.98
C THR A 28 12.82 -10.14 0.84
N PRO A 29 11.95 -10.86 0.11
CA PRO A 29 12.38 -11.67 -1.03
C PRO A 29 13.02 -10.82 -2.13
N LEU A 30 13.90 -11.42 -2.92
CA LEU A 30 14.47 -10.76 -4.09
C LEU A 30 13.35 -10.35 -5.06
N GLY A 31 13.51 -9.18 -5.69
CA GLY A 31 12.51 -8.61 -6.61
C GLY A 31 11.32 -7.92 -5.93
N HIS A 32 11.26 -7.90 -4.59
CA HIS A 32 10.21 -7.23 -3.84
C HIS A 32 10.73 -5.98 -3.13
N TRP A 33 9.84 -5.02 -2.92
CA TRP A 33 10.11 -3.78 -2.20
C TRP A 33 9.10 -3.56 -1.10
N ILE A 34 9.55 -2.93 -0.02
CA ILE A 34 8.69 -2.46 1.07
C ILE A 34 8.28 -1.03 0.77
N ILE A 35 6.98 -0.77 0.76
CA ILE A 35 6.45 0.59 0.64
C ILE A 35 6.35 1.19 2.03
N SER A 36 6.86 2.40 2.20
CA SER A 36 6.93 3.07 3.49
C SER A 36 6.50 4.54 3.42
N ASN A 37 6.15 5.10 4.57
CA ASN A 37 5.87 6.52 4.69
C ASN A 37 7.17 7.34 4.54
N THR A 38 7.03 8.58 4.11
CA THR A 38 8.14 9.52 3.93
C THR A 38 8.84 9.88 5.25
N ALA A 39 8.22 9.59 6.40
CA ALA A 39 8.84 9.69 7.73
C ALA A 39 9.95 8.65 7.97
N PHE A 40 10.01 7.57 7.19
CA PHE A 40 11.03 6.55 7.35
C PHE A 40 12.35 6.96 6.64
N PRO A 41 13.51 6.84 7.32
CA PRO A 41 14.79 7.31 6.85
C PRO A 41 15.28 6.49 5.67
N ARG A 42 15.59 7.18 4.57
CA ARG A 42 16.34 6.65 3.43
C ARG A 42 17.86 6.74 3.65
N LYS A 43 18.32 6.60 4.90
CA LYS A 43 19.66 7.06 5.32
C LYS A 43 20.82 6.23 4.77
N SER A 44 20.58 4.98 4.34
CA SER A 44 21.61 4.13 3.74
C SER A 44 21.20 3.66 2.34
N GLU A 45 22.17 3.49 1.45
CA GLU A 45 21.98 2.96 0.09
C GLU A 45 21.32 1.57 0.11
N ARG A 46 21.66 0.77 1.12
CA ARG A 46 21.05 -0.54 1.38
C ARG A 46 19.55 -0.44 1.67
N LEU A 47 19.12 0.56 2.44
CA LEU A 47 17.68 0.82 2.68
C LEU A 47 16.99 1.39 1.46
N GLN A 48 17.66 2.23 0.67
CA GLN A 48 17.09 2.82 -0.55
C GLN A 48 16.79 1.78 -1.63
N SER A 49 17.57 0.70 -1.71
CA SER A 49 17.34 -0.35 -2.71
C SER A 49 16.13 -1.24 -2.40
N ARG A 50 15.66 -1.28 -1.13
CA ARG A 50 14.57 -2.17 -0.69
C ARG A 50 13.33 -1.45 -0.15
N ILE A 51 13.47 -0.22 0.36
CA ILE A 51 12.35 0.58 0.88
C ILE A 51 12.03 1.71 -0.10
N LEU A 52 10.82 1.69 -0.64
CA LEU A 52 10.27 2.72 -1.49
C LEU A 52 9.39 3.65 -0.67
N ALA A 53 9.60 4.96 -0.77
CA ALA A 53 8.73 5.95 -0.17
C ALA A 53 8.40 7.03 -1.22
N PRO A 54 7.24 7.68 -1.13
CA PRO A 54 6.88 8.78 -2.04
C PRO A 54 7.91 9.92 -2.02
N VAL A 55 8.08 10.57 -3.16
CA VAL A 55 8.96 11.72 -3.34
C VAL A 55 8.48 12.88 -2.46
N LYS A 56 9.39 13.51 -1.72
CA LYS A 56 9.10 14.71 -0.91
C LYS A 56 9.25 15.97 -1.76
N GLN A 57 8.58 17.05 -1.35
CA GLN A 57 8.68 18.37 -2.00
C GLN A 57 10.11 18.92 -2.15
N ARG A 58 11.06 18.46 -1.32
CA ARG A 58 12.47 18.88 -1.34
C ARG A 58 13.41 17.87 -2.02
N ASP A 59 12.89 16.76 -2.53
CA ASP A 59 13.71 15.79 -3.25
C ASP A 59 14.10 16.36 -4.62
N ARG A 60 15.29 16.00 -5.11
CA ARG A 60 15.75 16.42 -6.43
C ARG A 60 14.95 15.68 -7.49
N LEU A 61 14.27 16.44 -8.35
CA LEU A 61 13.47 15.89 -9.43
C LEU A 61 14.31 15.79 -10.73
N PRO A 62 14.05 14.78 -11.58
CA PRO A 62 14.68 14.70 -12.89
C PRO A 62 14.37 15.93 -13.73
N THR A 63 15.36 16.44 -14.47
CA THR A 63 15.18 17.55 -15.42
C THR A 63 14.62 17.07 -16.77
N ASN A 64 14.79 15.79 -17.08
CA ASN A 64 14.27 15.15 -18.29
C ASN A 64 12.77 14.88 -18.14
N SER A 65 11.97 15.29 -19.13
CA SER A 65 10.52 15.13 -19.16
C SER A 65 10.07 13.67 -19.10
N LEU A 66 10.79 12.76 -19.77
CA LEU A 66 10.45 11.33 -19.78
C LEU A 66 10.66 10.70 -18.40
N ASP A 67 11.79 10.99 -17.77
CA ASP A 67 12.12 10.46 -16.45
C ASP A 67 11.24 11.08 -15.36
N PHE A 68 10.87 12.35 -15.52
CA PHE A 68 9.89 13.02 -14.67
C PHE A 68 8.51 12.33 -14.75
N ALA A 69 8.00 12.07 -15.96
CA ALA A 69 6.71 11.40 -16.13
C ALA A 69 6.70 9.98 -15.53
N ARG A 70 7.79 9.22 -15.72
CA ARG A 70 7.96 7.89 -15.11
C ARG A 70 8.00 7.97 -13.58
N LEU A 71 8.73 8.94 -13.03
CA LEU A 71 8.80 9.17 -11.59
C LEU A 71 7.42 9.54 -11.03
N GLN A 72 6.68 10.41 -11.72
CA GLN A 72 5.35 10.82 -11.32
C GLN A 72 4.40 9.63 -11.24
N LEU A 73 4.30 8.83 -12.30
CA LEU A 73 3.44 7.63 -12.32
C LEU A 73 3.79 6.66 -11.19
N ARG A 74 5.10 6.38 -11.00
CA ARG A 74 5.57 5.51 -9.92
C ARG A 74 5.22 6.09 -8.55
N ASN A 75 5.33 7.40 -8.38
CA ASN A 75 5.01 8.08 -7.13
C ASN A 75 3.52 8.01 -6.81
N GLU A 76 2.64 8.19 -7.80
CA GLU A 76 1.19 8.04 -7.65
C GLU A 76 0.81 6.63 -7.20
N GLN A 77 1.39 5.60 -7.84
CA GLN A 77 1.20 4.20 -7.45
C GLN A 77 1.67 3.94 -6.01
N LEU A 78 2.83 4.48 -5.62
CA LEU A 78 3.34 4.35 -4.25
C LEU A 78 2.42 5.02 -3.22
N VAL A 79 1.89 6.21 -3.53
CA VAL A 79 0.95 6.92 -2.65
C VAL A 79 -0.35 6.13 -2.49
N SER A 80 -0.90 5.59 -3.58
CA SER A 80 -2.12 4.78 -3.55
C SER A 80 -1.93 3.50 -2.73
N ALA A 81 -0.85 2.75 -2.96
CA ALA A 81 -0.53 1.55 -2.18
C ALA A 81 -0.36 1.87 -0.69
N ARG A 82 0.27 3.01 -0.36
CA ARG A 82 0.39 3.48 1.03
C ARG A 82 -0.97 3.81 1.65
N GLN A 83 -1.86 4.49 0.93
CA GLN A 83 -3.20 4.82 1.42
C GLN A 83 -4.02 3.57 1.75
N ALA A 84 -3.90 2.51 0.94
CA ALA A 84 -4.54 1.22 1.22
C ALA A 84 -4.07 0.63 2.57
N ALA A 85 -2.77 0.70 2.86
CA ALA A 85 -2.23 0.28 4.16
C ALA A 85 -2.74 1.17 5.32
N GLU A 86 -2.86 2.48 5.11
CA GLU A 86 -3.45 3.39 6.10
C GLU A 86 -4.91 3.08 6.40
N TRP A 87 -5.72 2.74 5.39
CA TRP A 87 -7.11 2.33 5.57
C TRP A 87 -7.20 1.04 6.39
N GLY A 88 -6.37 0.03 6.09
CA GLY A 88 -6.31 -1.20 6.88
C GLY A 88 -5.94 -0.94 8.34
N MET A 89 -4.92 -0.11 8.58
CA MET A 89 -4.52 0.27 9.94
C MET A 89 -5.66 1.00 10.69
N ARG A 90 -6.35 1.95 10.04
CA ARG A 90 -7.49 2.65 10.63
C ARG A 90 -8.65 1.71 10.94
N LEU A 91 -8.93 0.73 10.09
CA LEU A 91 -9.97 -0.25 10.31
C LEU A 91 -9.67 -1.12 11.53
N ILE A 92 -8.44 -1.62 11.66
CA ILE A 92 -7.98 -2.36 12.85
C ILE A 92 -8.16 -1.52 14.12
N GLN A 93 -7.72 -0.26 14.10
CA GLN A 93 -7.89 0.65 15.24
C GLN A 93 -9.36 0.98 15.54
N GLY A 94 -10.23 0.99 14.52
CA GLY A 94 -11.67 1.22 14.66
C GLY A 94 -12.40 0.05 15.31
N LEU A 95 -12.08 -1.17 14.90
CA LEU A 95 -12.73 -2.41 15.35
C LEU A 95 -12.33 -2.82 16.77
N PHE A 96 -11.06 -2.58 17.14
CA PHE A 96 -10.52 -3.03 18.41
C PHE A 96 -10.24 -1.85 19.34
N ALA A 97 -11.27 -1.41 20.08
CA ALA A 97 -11.17 -0.30 21.03
C ALA A 97 -10.08 -0.51 22.10
N GLN A 98 -9.71 -1.75 22.41
CA GLN A 98 -8.59 -2.09 23.30
C GLN A 98 -7.26 -1.51 22.80
N LEU A 99 -7.06 -1.36 21.48
CA LEU A 99 -5.85 -0.73 20.93
C LEU A 99 -5.81 0.79 21.14
N LYS A 100 -6.92 1.42 21.53
CA LYS A 100 -6.96 2.84 21.89
C LYS A 100 -6.57 3.10 23.35
N MET A 101 -6.48 2.03 24.15
CA MET A 101 -6.06 2.09 25.56
C MET A 101 -4.55 1.88 25.66
N LEU A 102 -3.95 2.44 26.71
CA LEU A 102 -2.55 2.18 27.06
C LEU A 102 -2.33 0.67 27.29
N LEU A 103 -1.56 0.06 26.40
CA LEU A 103 -1.10 -1.31 26.54
C LEU A 103 -0.06 -1.43 27.66
N PRO A 104 -0.06 -2.50 28.47
CA PRO A 104 0.88 -2.66 29.57
C PRO A 104 2.33 -2.73 29.08
N ALA A 105 3.13 -1.68 29.29
CA ALA A 105 4.51 -1.58 28.79
C ALA A 105 5.46 -2.62 29.40
N SER A 106 5.13 -3.17 30.58
CA SER A 106 5.96 -4.16 31.28
C SER A 106 5.77 -5.59 30.78
N ASN A 107 4.71 -5.88 30.01
CA ASN A 107 4.38 -7.23 29.58
C ASN A 107 4.41 -7.34 28.06
N HIS A 108 5.62 -7.47 27.51
CA HIS A 108 5.83 -7.55 26.06
C HIS A 108 5.15 -8.77 25.43
N GLN A 109 5.08 -9.90 26.12
CA GLN A 109 4.43 -11.11 25.61
C GLN A 109 2.92 -10.87 25.42
N TYR A 110 2.27 -10.32 26.43
CA TYR A 110 0.84 -9.96 26.35
C TYR A 110 0.56 -8.97 25.22
N GLN A 111 1.43 -7.95 25.05
CA GLN A 111 1.29 -7.00 23.94
C GLN A 111 1.38 -7.68 22.57
N ALA A 112 2.36 -8.57 22.40
CA ALA A 112 2.55 -9.31 21.16
C ALA A 112 1.35 -10.23 20.87
N ASP A 113 0.88 -10.97 21.88
CA ASP A 113 -0.27 -11.87 21.76
C ASP A 113 -1.54 -11.09 21.41
N LEU A 114 -1.79 -9.95 22.07
CA LEU A 114 -2.93 -9.10 21.80
C LEU A 114 -2.89 -8.56 20.36
N LEU A 115 -1.75 -8.00 19.92
CA LEU A 115 -1.59 -7.51 18.56
C LEU A 115 -1.76 -8.61 17.53
N GLN A 116 -1.24 -9.82 17.80
CA GLN A 116 -1.37 -10.96 16.91
C GLN A 116 -2.84 -11.42 16.80
N VAL A 117 -3.56 -11.51 17.93
CA VAL A 117 -4.98 -11.87 17.95
C VAL A 117 -5.81 -10.85 17.19
N VAL A 118 -5.57 -9.55 17.42
CA VAL A 118 -6.26 -8.47 16.72
C VAL A 118 -6.03 -8.56 15.21
N CYS A 119 -4.79 -8.71 14.76
CA CYS A 119 -4.47 -8.85 13.34
C CYS A 119 -5.13 -10.08 12.70
N ARG A 120 -5.14 -11.22 13.38
CA ARG A 120 -5.79 -12.46 12.88
C ARG A 120 -7.31 -12.34 12.83
N LEU A 121 -7.93 -11.76 13.85
CA LEU A 121 -9.38 -11.51 13.87
C LEU A 121 -9.80 -10.55 12.77
N HIS A 122 -9.01 -9.49 12.54
CA HIS A 122 -9.22 -8.58 11.42
C HIS A 122 -9.15 -9.32 10.07
N GLN A 123 -8.14 -10.17 9.86
CA GLN A 123 -8.03 -10.97 8.63
C GLN A 123 -9.24 -11.89 8.43
N LEU A 124 -9.70 -12.55 9.50
CA LEU A 124 -10.91 -13.38 9.45
C LEU A 124 -12.15 -12.56 9.08
N GLN A 125 -12.32 -11.36 9.65
CA GLN A 125 -13.42 -10.47 9.31
C GLN A 125 -13.36 -10.00 7.86
N CYS A 126 -12.18 -9.63 7.35
CA CYS A 126 -12.02 -9.28 5.93
C CYS A 126 -12.42 -10.43 5.00
N GLN A 127 -12.12 -11.69 5.37
CA GLN A 127 -12.47 -12.86 4.58
C GLN A 127 -13.96 -13.22 4.65
N LEU A 128 -14.58 -13.11 5.83
CA LEU A 128 -15.96 -13.55 6.06
C LEU A 128 -17.01 -12.49 5.73
N VAL A 129 -16.74 -11.23 6.08
CA VAL A 129 -17.74 -10.14 5.96
C VAL A 129 -17.59 -9.41 4.63
N GLY A 130 -16.46 -9.58 3.93
CA GLY A 130 -16.19 -8.90 2.66
C GLY A 130 -16.05 -7.38 2.79
N ILE A 131 -15.99 -6.84 4.02
CA ILE A 131 -15.72 -5.42 4.27
C ILE A 131 -14.24 -5.20 4.06
N ASN A 132 -13.90 -4.89 2.82
CA ASN A 132 -12.56 -4.54 2.43
C ASN A 132 -12.65 -3.27 1.59
N GLN A 133 -12.61 -2.11 2.24
CA GLN A 133 -12.55 -0.81 1.55
C GLN A 133 -11.44 -0.79 0.49
N THR A 134 -10.33 -1.48 0.72
CA THR A 134 -9.28 -1.65 -0.29
C THR A 134 -9.80 -2.44 -1.49
N ALA A 135 -10.52 -3.54 -1.29
CA ALA A 135 -11.14 -4.26 -2.40
C ALA A 135 -12.14 -3.39 -3.14
N THR A 136 -13.03 -2.67 -2.45
CA THR A 136 -14.02 -1.79 -3.08
C THR A 136 -13.37 -0.69 -3.92
N VAL A 137 -12.37 0.01 -3.37
CA VAL A 137 -11.69 1.11 -4.09
C VAL A 137 -10.86 0.58 -5.25
N TYR A 138 -10.15 -0.53 -5.08
CA TYR A 138 -9.40 -1.09 -6.20
C TYR A 138 -10.32 -1.67 -7.27
N GLN A 139 -11.38 -2.40 -6.89
CA GLN A 139 -12.36 -2.93 -7.84
C GLN A 139 -13.03 -1.81 -8.63
N SER A 140 -13.46 -0.70 -7.99
CA SER A 140 -14.05 0.41 -8.72
C SER A 140 -13.10 1.02 -9.74
N VAL A 141 -11.81 1.17 -9.40
CA VAL A 141 -10.78 1.65 -10.33
C VAL A 141 -10.50 0.65 -11.46
N TRP A 142 -10.53 -0.65 -11.18
CA TRP A 142 -10.40 -1.69 -12.21
C TRP A 142 -11.60 -1.67 -13.16
N ASP A 143 -12.80 -1.53 -12.64
CA ASP A 143 -14.04 -1.46 -13.43
C ASP A 143 -14.06 -0.19 -14.30
N GLU A 144 -13.71 0.97 -13.74
CA GLU A 144 -13.59 2.23 -14.48
C GLU A 144 -12.52 2.15 -15.57
N ASN A 145 -11.34 1.59 -15.27
CA ASN A 145 -10.29 1.38 -16.27
C ASN A 145 -10.70 0.37 -17.32
N HIS A 146 -11.42 -0.70 -16.96
CA HIS A 146 -11.95 -1.66 -17.93
C HIS A 146 -12.95 -0.98 -18.86
N ILE A 147 -13.84 -0.15 -18.32
CA ILE A 147 -14.79 0.65 -19.11
C ILE A 147 -14.03 1.61 -20.04
N LEU A 148 -13.07 2.37 -19.52
CA LEU A 148 -12.26 3.29 -20.32
C LEU A 148 -11.44 2.59 -21.40
N CYS A 149 -10.79 1.47 -21.08
CA CYS A 149 -10.05 0.66 -22.04
C CYS A 149 -10.96 0.09 -23.11
N ARG A 150 -12.18 -0.36 -22.74
CA ARG A 150 -13.17 -0.86 -23.70
C ARG A 150 -13.66 0.25 -24.63
N GLU A 151 -13.96 1.43 -24.10
CA GLU A 151 -14.40 2.59 -24.89
C GLU A 151 -13.27 3.13 -25.77
N PHE A 152 -12.03 3.16 -25.27
CA PHE A 152 -10.86 3.58 -26.05
C PHE A 152 -10.50 2.56 -27.13
N HIS A 153 -10.59 1.26 -26.83
CA HIS A 153 -10.41 0.18 -27.81
C HIS A 153 -11.49 0.26 -28.91
N LYS A 154 -12.77 0.45 -28.53
CA LYS A 154 -13.84 0.72 -29.50
C LYS A 154 -13.52 1.94 -30.34
N MET A 155 -13.08 3.05 -29.74
CA MET A 155 -12.79 4.28 -30.47
C MET A 155 -11.64 4.12 -31.48
N LEU A 156 -10.58 3.37 -31.13
CA LEU A 156 -9.42 3.17 -32.00
C LEU A 156 -9.61 2.09 -33.06
N PHE A 157 -10.37 1.05 -32.74
CA PHE A 157 -10.47 -0.16 -33.57
C PHE A 157 -11.87 -0.38 -34.15
N LEU A 158 -12.80 0.57 -34.01
CA LEU A 158 -14.18 0.43 -34.50
C LEU A 158 -14.24 0.02 -35.97
N GLU A 159 -13.47 0.72 -36.81
CA GLU A 159 -13.45 0.52 -38.25
C GLU A 159 -12.81 -0.82 -38.63
N ILE A 160 -11.79 -1.24 -37.87
CA ILE A 160 -11.08 -2.51 -38.07
C ILE A 160 -11.95 -3.70 -37.61
N GLN A 161 -12.65 -3.57 -36.49
CA GLN A 161 -13.60 -4.58 -36.00
C GLN A 161 -14.83 -4.71 -36.91
N ALA A 162 -15.34 -3.60 -37.46
CA ALA A 162 -16.47 -3.62 -38.40
C ALA A 162 -16.15 -4.34 -39.72
N GLN A 163 -14.88 -4.36 -40.13
CA GLN A 163 -14.41 -5.04 -41.34
C GLN A 163 -13.84 -6.45 -41.08
N CYS A 164 -13.67 -6.84 -39.81
CA CYS A 164 -13.12 -8.14 -39.46
C CYS A 164 -14.23 -9.21 -39.47
N HIS A 165 -14.14 -10.19 -40.38
CA HIS A 165 -15.10 -11.29 -40.44
C HIS A 165 -14.99 -12.29 -39.26
N ILE A 166 -13.91 -12.23 -38.47
CA ILE A 166 -13.65 -13.13 -37.33
C ILE A 166 -14.26 -12.60 -36.03
N SER A 167 -14.41 -11.28 -35.87
CA SER A 167 -14.97 -10.66 -34.65
C SER A 167 -16.43 -11.04 -34.41
N GLN A 168 -17.18 -11.40 -35.45
CA GLN A 168 -18.58 -11.86 -35.37
C GLN A 168 -18.78 -13.14 -34.53
N TYR A 169 -17.70 -13.83 -34.15
CA TYR A 169 -17.75 -15.08 -33.40
C TYR A 169 -17.30 -14.96 -31.92
N TYR A 170 -16.85 -13.78 -31.47
CA TYR A 170 -16.22 -13.60 -30.14
C TYR A 170 -16.85 -12.49 -29.28
N ASP A 171 -18.12 -12.12 -29.53
CA ASP A 171 -18.81 -10.98 -28.90
C ASP A 171 -18.90 -11.01 -27.34
N GLU A 172 -18.49 -12.09 -26.67
CA GLU A 172 -18.62 -12.23 -25.21
C GLU A 172 -17.31 -12.29 -24.41
N TRP A 173 -16.12 -12.18 -25.04
CA TRP A 173 -14.83 -12.33 -24.33
C TRP A 173 -13.88 -11.12 -24.36
N LEU A 174 -14.34 -9.93 -24.79
CA LEU A 174 -13.61 -8.65 -24.73
C LEU A 174 -14.47 -7.50 -24.19
#